data_AF-A0A4Q5SA04-F1
#
_entry.id   AF-A0A4Q5SA04-F1
#
_cell.length_a   1.000
_cell.length_b   1.000
_cell.length_c   1.000
_cell.angle_alpha   90.00
_cell.angle_beta   90.00
_cell.angle_gamma   90.00
#
_symmetry.space_group_name_H-M   'P 1'
#
loop_
_entity.id
_entity.type
_entity.pdbx_description
1 polymer ?
#
loop_
_entity_poly.entity_id
_entity_poly.type
_entity_poly.pdbx_seq_one_letter_code
_entity_poly.pdbx_strand_id
1 'polypeptide(L)'
;MLYRNKRSAYSNFILIFVAVKVILNLLAISNYGFHRDELLHLALGDHLDWGYKEVPPFIGFLAKISLSFFGDSVFASRILTTIASGIILWLTGQITIELGGKKFAIALACLSMIFSPAFAASGYLFQPVVFDQLWWVLTVWLMIRYVNTTSVVYLYATGAVVGLGMLTKYTMAFFTLSLIIGILISKQRKILFNKHVLGAFALAFILFLPNLVWQWKNHFPVINHMNELKATQLDYLRPIEFIMQQVMVHGVALFVWLAGFIFLLFSFSLRKFQFLAVAYILIFLFLLQMNGKNYYLFGAYPMLFAAGGYAFQKLLKTANNGLRAAVVILFTLPNLLILPIVLPVLPIKQTLAVFKFTQKNLPFLSFATRWEDQQQHATTQDYGDMFGW
;
A
#
# COMPACT_ATOMS: atom_id res chain seq x y z
N MET A 1 -28.02 19.39 5.93
CA MET A 1 -27.14 19.99 4.89
C MET A 1 -25.72 20.30 5.38
N LEU A 2 -25.51 20.93 6.55
CA LEU A 2 -24.18 21.32 7.06
C LEU A 2 -23.12 20.19 7.18
N TYR A 3 -23.52 18.96 7.56
CA TYR A 3 -22.58 17.83 7.68
C TYR A 3 -22.11 17.29 6.30
N ARG A 4 -23.00 17.23 5.31
CA ARG A 4 -22.65 16.87 3.92
C ARG A 4 -21.70 17.90 3.29
N ASN A 5 -21.92 19.19 3.54
CA ASN A 5 -21.08 20.26 3.00
C ASN A 5 -19.64 20.22 3.54
N LYS A 6 -19.45 19.92 4.84
CA LYS A 6 -18.10 19.79 5.43
C LYS A 6 -17.33 18.58 4.88
N ARG A 7 -18.02 17.47 4.62
CA ARG A 7 -17.41 16.27 4.03
C ARG A 7 -16.96 16.51 2.58
N SER A 8 -17.74 17.25 1.80
CA SER A 8 -17.35 17.68 0.44
C SER A 8 -16.08 18.54 0.47
N ALA A 9 -16.02 19.54 1.36
CA ALA A 9 -14.84 20.39 1.50
C ALA A 9 -13.56 19.62 1.89
N TYR A 10 -13.66 18.61 2.76
CA TYR A 10 -12.51 17.77 3.10
C TYR A 10 -12.12 16.82 1.96
N SER A 11 -13.09 16.35 1.17
CA SER A 11 -12.81 15.53 -0.02
C SER A 11 -12.01 16.32 -1.06
N ASN A 12 -12.39 17.58 -1.30
CA ASN A 12 -11.62 18.48 -2.18
C ASN A 12 -10.24 18.79 -1.62
N PHE A 13 -10.12 18.94 -0.29
CA PHE A 13 -8.82 19.16 0.36
C PHE A 13 -7.87 17.96 0.17
N ILE A 14 -8.39 16.73 0.15
CA ILE A 14 -7.58 15.53 -0.10
C ILE A 14 -6.96 15.55 -1.51
N LEU A 15 -7.67 16.10 -2.51
CA LEU A 15 -7.18 16.15 -3.89
C LEU A 15 -5.86 16.92 -4.04
N ILE A 16 -5.55 17.85 -3.13
CA ILE A 16 -4.24 18.52 -3.10
C ILE A 16 -3.12 17.50 -2.88
N PHE A 17 -3.27 16.58 -1.93
CA PHE A 17 -2.27 15.55 -1.65
C PHE A 17 -2.21 14.50 -2.76
N VAL A 18 -3.36 14.16 -3.35
CA VAL A 18 -3.42 13.29 -4.55
C VAL A 18 -2.60 13.92 -5.68
N ALA A 19 -2.80 15.21 -5.95
CA ALA A 19 -2.03 15.93 -6.95
C ALA A 19 -0.52 15.92 -6.64
N VAL A 20 -0.12 16.12 -5.38
CA VAL A 20 1.30 16.02 -4.98
C VAL A 20 1.88 14.64 -5.29
N LYS A 21 1.22 13.53 -4.90
CA LYS A 21 1.72 12.18 -5.20
C LYS A 21 1.79 11.91 -6.70
N VAL A 22 0.77 12.29 -7.46
CA VAL A 22 0.74 12.11 -8.92
C VAL A 22 1.87 12.90 -9.57
N ILE A 23 2.04 14.19 -9.23
CA ILE A 23 3.11 15.02 -9.77
C ILE A 23 4.49 14.44 -9.44
N LEU A 24 4.72 13.98 -8.20
CA LEU A 24 6.00 13.35 -7.83
C LEU A 24 6.29 12.11 -8.68
N ASN A 25 5.30 11.24 -8.89
CA ASN A 25 5.46 10.07 -9.75
C ASN A 25 5.73 10.47 -11.20
N LEU A 26 4.98 11.45 -11.75
CA LEU A 26 5.16 11.92 -13.12
C LEU A 26 6.56 12.51 -13.36
N LEU A 27 7.06 13.30 -12.41
CA LEU A 27 8.43 13.82 -12.43
C LEU A 27 9.48 12.70 -12.35
N ALA A 28 9.17 11.62 -11.63
CA ALA A 28 10.09 10.49 -11.49
C ALA A 28 10.12 9.58 -12.73
N ILE A 29 8.97 9.43 -13.41
CA ILE A 29 8.82 8.54 -14.58
C ILE A 29 9.74 8.99 -15.72
N SER A 30 10.00 10.28 -15.85
CA SER A 30 10.83 10.83 -16.93
C SER A 30 12.33 10.60 -16.78
N ASN A 31 12.82 10.11 -15.63
CA ASN A 31 14.26 10.03 -15.39
C ASN A 31 14.89 8.70 -15.78
N TYR A 32 14.27 7.55 -15.48
CA TYR A 32 14.86 6.20 -15.68
C TYR A 32 14.01 5.33 -16.63
N GLY A 33 14.64 4.27 -17.16
CA GLY A 33 14.01 3.32 -18.07
C GLY A 33 13.02 2.37 -17.38
N PHE A 34 12.59 1.35 -18.11
CA PHE A 34 11.83 0.22 -17.54
C PHE A 34 12.57 -0.42 -16.39
N HIS A 35 11.88 -1.11 -15.50
CA HIS A 35 12.52 -2.02 -14.55
C HIS A 35 12.38 -3.44 -15.11
N ARG A 36 13.36 -4.32 -14.88
CA ARG A 36 13.33 -5.70 -15.38
C ARG A 36 12.02 -6.44 -15.04
N ASP A 37 11.52 -6.27 -13.82
CA ASP A 37 10.26 -6.89 -13.38
C ASP A 37 9.01 -6.29 -14.05
N GLU A 38 9.07 -5.04 -14.50
CA GLU A 38 7.95 -4.45 -15.26
C GLU A 38 7.82 -5.11 -16.62
N LEU A 39 8.96 -5.39 -17.28
CA LEU A 39 8.96 -6.07 -18.59
C LEU A 39 8.31 -7.44 -18.51
N LEU A 40 8.59 -8.20 -17.43
CA LEU A 40 7.93 -9.48 -17.16
C LEU A 40 6.39 -9.33 -17.12
N HIS A 41 5.88 -8.33 -16.40
CA HIS A 41 4.44 -8.12 -16.26
C HIS A 41 3.79 -7.53 -17.51
N LEU A 42 4.51 -6.68 -18.25
CA LEU A 42 4.04 -6.11 -19.51
C LEU A 42 3.89 -7.20 -20.58
N ALA A 43 4.81 -8.16 -20.63
CA ALA A 43 4.73 -9.30 -21.54
C ALA A 43 3.46 -10.15 -21.34
N LEU A 44 2.92 -10.22 -20.11
CA LEU A 44 1.64 -10.90 -19.85
C LEU A 44 0.46 -10.24 -20.59
N GLY A 45 0.59 -8.98 -20.98
CA GLY A 45 -0.41 -8.28 -21.80
C GLY A 45 -0.65 -8.94 -23.15
N ASP A 46 0.34 -9.61 -23.73
CA ASP A 46 0.21 -10.35 -24.99
C ASP A 46 -0.20 -11.81 -24.81
N HIS A 47 -0.22 -12.29 -23.57
CA HIS A 47 -0.53 -13.66 -23.21
C HIS A 47 -1.67 -13.73 -22.19
N LEU A 48 -2.75 -12.98 -22.43
CA LEU A 48 -3.88 -12.91 -21.50
C LEU A 48 -4.48 -14.29 -21.21
N ASP A 49 -4.48 -14.65 -19.92
CA ASP A 49 -5.16 -15.82 -19.42
C ASP A 49 -5.77 -15.53 -18.03
N TRP A 50 -6.55 -16.47 -17.50
CA TRP A 50 -7.21 -16.35 -16.19
C TRP A 50 -6.27 -16.59 -14.99
N GLY A 51 -4.99 -16.87 -15.22
CA GLY A 51 -3.96 -16.94 -14.20
C GLY A 51 -2.59 -17.21 -14.82
N TYR A 52 -1.55 -17.11 -13.99
CA TYR A 52 -0.17 -17.41 -14.37
C TYR A 52 0.53 -18.21 -13.25
N LYS A 53 1.77 -18.64 -13.51
CA LYS A 53 2.61 -19.33 -12.51
C LYS A 53 2.80 -18.46 -11.25
N GLU A 54 3.09 -17.18 -11.41
CA GLU A 54 3.53 -16.31 -10.30
C GLU A 54 2.44 -15.36 -9.80
N VAL A 55 1.52 -14.96 -10.69
CA VAL A 55 0.54 -13.91 -10.41
C VAL A 55 -0.86 -14.29 -10.92
N PRO A 56 -1.92 -13.82 -10.24
CA PRO A 56 -3.29 -13.76 -10.78
C PRO A 56 -3.41 -12.88 -12.06
N PRO A 57 -4.57 -12.90 -12.75
CA PRO A 57 -4.68 -12.36 -14.11
C PRO A 57 -4.70 -10.83 -14.22
N PHE A 58 -5.01 -10.12 -13.14
CA PHE A 58 -5.31 -8.69 -13.18
C PHE A 58 -4.17 -7.83 -13.74
N ILE A 59 -2.91 -8.14 -13.40
CA ILE A 59 -1.76 -7.34 -13.87
C ILE A 59 -1.56 -7.49 -15.39
N GLY A 60 -1.75 -8.68 -15.95
CA GLY A 60 -1.69 -8.91 -17.39
C GLY A 60 -2.83 -8.20 -18.12
N PHE A 61 -4.05 -8.24 -17.57
CA PHE A 61 -5.17 -7.47 -18.11
C PHE A 61 -4.89 -5.96 -18.13
N LEU A 62 -4.32 -5.41 -17.04
CA LEU A 62 -3.89 -4.01 -17.00
C LEU A 62 -2.76 -3.72 -17.99
N ALA A 63 -1.83 -4.66 -18.20
CA ALA A 63 -0.78 -4.53 -19.21
C ALA A 63 -1.38 -4.40 -20.61
N LYS A 64 -2.37 -5.24 -20.96
CA LYS A 64 -3.08 -5.13 -22.25
C LYS A 64 -3.74 -3.76 -22.42
N ILE A 65 -4.43 -3.26 -21.38
CA ILE A 65 -5.03 -1.93 -21.41
C ILE A 65 -3.96 -0.86 -21.63
N SER A 66 -2.87 -0.91 -20.85
CA SER A 66 -1.78 0.06 -20.96
C SER A 66 -1.21 0.10 -22.39
N LEU A 67 -0.80 -1.05 -22.91
CA LEU A 67 -0.21 -1.18 -24.25
C LEU A 67 -1.17 -0.76 -25.37
N SER A 68 -2.46 -1.11 -25.25
CA SER A 68 -3.45 -0.84 -26.32
C SER A 68 -3.88 0.62 -26.39
N PHE A 69 -3.94 1.33 -25.25
CA PHE A 69 -4.45 2.71 -25.20
C PHE A 69 -3.35 3.77 -25.09
N PHE A 70 -2.21 3.45 -24.48
CA PHE A 70 -1.15 4.41 -24.18
C PHE A 70 0.20 4.08 -24.86
N GLY A 71 0.36 2.87 -25.41
CA GLY A 71 1.57 2.43 -26.12
C GLY A 71 2.61 1.77 -25.21
N ASP A 72 3.84 1.68 -25.71
CA ASP A 72 4.97 0.91 -25.15
C ASP A 72 6.01 1.77 -24.42
N SER A 73 5.64 3.00 -24.04
CA SER A 73 6.52 3.90 -23.30
C SER A 73 6.55 3.60 -21.79
N VAL A 74 7.62 3.99 -21.10
CA VAL A 74 7.71 3.93 -19.62
C VAL A 74 6.55 4.70 -18.98
N PHE A 75 6.17 5.85 -19.54
CA PHE A 75 5.00 6.60 -19.10
C PHE A 75 3.70 5.80 -19.22
N ALA A 76 3.47 5.16 -20.36
CA ALA A 76 2.29 4.34 -20.61
C ALA A 76 2.17 3.20 -19.60
N SER A 77 3.27 2.52 -19.29
CA SER A 77 3.28 1.44 -18.29
C SER A 77 2.97 1.94 -16.87
N ARG A 78 3.51 3.10 -16.46
CA ARG A 78 3.44 3.59 -15.07
C ARG A 78 2.28 4.54 -14.76
N ILE A 79 1.46 4.93 -15.76
CA ILE A 79 0.32 5.83 -15.51
C ILE A 79 -0.76 5.16 -14.64
N LEU A 80 -1.04 3.87 -14.87
CA LEU A 80 -2.05 3.14 -14.11
C LEU A 80 -1.64 2.93 -12.64
N THR A 81 -0.36 2.68 -12.37
CA THR A 81 0.18 2.58 -11.00
C THR A 81 0.23 3.93 -10.29
N THR A 82 0.47 5.01 -11.04
CA THR A 82 0.38 6.38 -10.53
C THR A 82 -1.05 6.76 -10.15
N ILE A 83 -2.04 6.41 -10.98
CA ILE A 83 -3.46 6.60 -10.67
C ILE A 83 -3.85 5.78 -9.44
N ALA A 84 -3.45 4.50 -9.38
CA ALA A 84 -3.72 3.64 -8.22
C ALA A 84 -3.15 4.24 -6.92
N SER A 85 -1.91 4.74 -6.97
CA SER A 85 -1.28 5.45 -5.85
C SER A 85 -2.07 6.67 -5.39
N GLY A 86 -2.57 7.47 -6.34
CA GLY A 86 -3.44 8.62 -6.05
C GLY A 86 -4.75 8.21 -5.39
N ILE A 87 -5.38 7.13 -5.85
CA ILE A 87 -6.63 6.59 -5.28
C ILE A 87 -6.39 6.05 -3.86
N ILE A 88 -5.30 5.32 -3.62
CA ILE A 88 -4.92 4.87 -2.28
C ILE A 88 -4.84 6.06 -1.33
N LEU A 89 -4.14 7.12 -1.73
CA LEU A 89 -4.00 8.31 -0.91
C LEU A 89 -5.33 9.02 -0.67
N TRP A 90 -6.19 9.08 -1.70
CA TRP A 90 -7.54 9.61 -1.57
C TRP A 90 -8.36 8.82 -0.54
N LEU A 91 -8.31 7.49 -0.60
CA LEU A 91 -8.98 6.60 0.34
C LEU A 91 -8.41 6.74 1.75
N THR A 92 -7.10 6.90 1.94
CA THR A 92 -6.49 7.19 3.25
C THR A 92 -7.06 8.47 3.86
N GLY A 93 -7.18 9.52 3.06
CA GLY A 93 -7.85 10.76 3.48
C GLY A 93 -9.32 10.54 3.84
N GLN A 94 -10.06 9.75 3.05
CA GLN A 94 -11.45 9.42 3.33
C GLN A 94 -11.60 8.60 4.61
N ILE A 95 -10.73 7.62 4.84
CA ILE A 95 -10.66 6.85 6.10
C ILE A 95 -10.44 7.83 7.26
N THR A 96 -9.50 8.77 7.11
CA THR A 96 -9.23 9.79 8.14
C THR A 96 -10.49 10.61 8.47
N ILE A 97 -11.28 11.00 7.46
CA ILE A 97 -12.57 11.70 7.65
C ILE A 97 -13.57 10.82 8.40
N GLU A 98 -13.70 9.54 8.01
CA GLU A 98 -14.63 8.59 8.65
C GLU A 98 -14.28 8.27 10.11
N LEU A 99 -13.00 8.38 10.47
CA LEU A 99 -12.53 8.29 11.86
C LEU A 99 -12.76 9.59 12.67
N GLY A 100 -13.25 10.66 12.03
CA GLY A 100 -13.51 11.96 12.65
C GLY A 100 -12.36 12.97 12.53
N GLY A 101 -11.39 12.70 11.65
CA GLY A 101 -10.31 13.61 11.31
C GLY A 101 -10.78 14.85 10.56
N LYS A 102 -10.10 15.98 10.78
CA LYS A 102 -10.27 17.25 10.07
C LYS A 102 -9.02 17.55 9.24
N LYS A 103 -8.90 18.76 8.69
CA LYS A 103 -7.78 19.17 7.82
C LYS A 103 -6.38 18.81 8.38
N PHE A 104 -6.13 19.05 9.67
CA PHE A 104 -4.85 18.70 10.29
C PHE A 104 -4.58 17.19 10.25
N ALA A 105 -5.54 16.37 10.68
CA ALA A 105 -5.41 14.91 10.64
C ALA A 105 -5.19 14.40 9.22
N ILE A 106 -5.94 14.93 8.25
CA ILE A 106 -5.84 14.57 6.83
C ILE A 106 -4.45 14.92 6.30
N ALA A 107 -3.98 16.14 6.55
CA ALA A 107 -2.67 16.61 6.08
C ALA A 107 -1.53 15.76 6.66
N LEU A 108 -1.56 15.49 7.97
CA LEU A 108 -0.54 14.67 8.61
C LEU A 108 -0.56 13.23 8.07
N ALA A 109 -1.73 12.59 7.97
CA ALA A 109 -1.85 11.24 7.44
C ALA A 109 -1.37 11.15 5.99
N CYS A 110 -1.80 12.07 5.13
CA CYS A 110 -1.46 12.05 3.71
C CYS A 110 0.00 12.40 3.46
N LEU A 111 0.56 13.45 4.08
CA LEU A 111 1.95 13.85 3.85
C LEU A 111 2.94 12.83 4.42
N SER A 112 2.69 12.29 5.62
CA SER A 112 3.54 11.24 6.16
C SER A 112 3.51 9.97 5.32
N MET A 113 2.36 9.65 4.71
CA MET A 113 2.26 8.55 3.76
C MET A 113 2.97 8.86 2.43
N ILE A 114 2.79 10.04 1.82
CA ILE A 114 3.44 10.43 0.57
C ILE A 114 4.97 10.29 0.67
N PHE A 115 5.54 10.80 1.76
CA PHE A 115 7.00 10.85 1.92
C PHE A 115 7.58 9.62 2.60
N SER A 116 6.76 8.75 3.20
CA SER A 116 7.23 7.45 3.69
C SER A 116 7.98 6.69 2.58
N PRO A 117 9.24 6.26 2.78
CA PRO A 117 10.03 5.54 1.76
C PRO A 117 9.25 4.43 1.04
N ALA A 118 8.55 3.59 1.81
CA ALA A 118 7.66 2.53 1.32
C ALA A 118 6.65 3.01 0.27
N PHE A 119 5.96 4.12 0.52
CA PHE A 119 4.88 4.65 -0.32
C PHE A 119 5.36 5.69 -1.33
N ALA A 120 6.52 6.29 -1.11
CA ALA A 120 7.23 7.07 -2.10
C ALA A 120 7.64 6.15 -3.27
N ALA A 121 8.30 5.04 -2.96
CA ALA A 121 8.72 4.03 -3.93
C ALA A 121 7.52 3.22 -4.49
N SER A 122 6.56 2.85 -3.63
CA SER A 122 5.39 2.09 -4.06
C SER A 122 4.57 2.85 -5.10
N GLY A 123 4.12 2.10 -6.09
CA GLY A 123 3.30 2.59 -7.20
C GLY A 123 4.05 3.48 -8.18
N TYR A 124 5.38 3.49 -8.14
CA TYR A 124 6.22 3.95 -9.24
C TYR A 124 6.26 2.90 -10.36
N LEU A 125 6.61 1.66 -10.02
CA LEU A 125 6.76 0.55 -10.98
C LEU A 125 5.42 -0.11 -11.32
N PHE A 126 5.27 -0.55 -12.57
CA PHE A 126 4.20 -1.41 -13.05
C PHE A 126 4.31 -2.83 -12.49
N GLN A 127 3.87 -2.99 -11.24
CA GLN A 127 3.89 -4.25 -10.49
C GLN A 127 2.54 -4.47 -9.78
N PRO A 128 2.16 -5.73 -9.46
CA PRO A 128 0.90 -6.03 -8.78
C PRO A 128 0.79 -5.43 -7.37
N VAL A 129 1.92 -5.00 -6.78
CA VAL A 129 2.03 -4.53 -5.39
C VAL A 129 1.11 -3.34 -5.10
N VAL A 130 1.10 -2.31 -5.95
CA VAL A 130 0.26 -1.11 -5.71
C VAL A 130 -1.22 -1.41 -5.87
N PHE A 131 -1.58 -2.34 -6.75
CA PHE A 131 -2.98 -2.72 -6.96
C PHE A 131 -3.49 -3.58 -5.79
N ASP A 132 -2.66 -4.48 -5.25
CA ASP A 132 -2.98 -5.20 -4.01
C ASP A 132 -3.22 -4.23 -2.84
N GLN A 133 -2.34 -3.23 -2.68
CA GLN A 133 -2.52 -2.15 -1.70
C GLN A 133 -3.86 -1.42 -1.88
N LEU A 134 -4.21 -1.07 -3.13
CA LEU A 134 -5.49 -0.42 -3.44
C LEU A 134 -6.68 -1.25 -2.97
N TRP A 135 -6.70 -2.56 -3.23
CA TRP A 135 -7.79 -3.43 -2.80
C TRP A 135 -7.92 -3.54 -1.28
N TRP A 136 -6.80 -3.58 -0.56
CA TRP A 136 -6.80 -3.61 0.91
C TRP A 136 -7.37 -2.32 1.48
N VAL A 137 -6.91 -1.17 0.99
CA VAL A 137 -7.35 0.15 1.49
C VAL A 137 -8.81 0.40 1.14
N LEU A 138 -9.24 0.01 -0.06
CA LEU A 138 -10.65 0.10 -0.47
C LEU A 138 -11.54 -0.80 0.40
N THR A 139 -11.09 -2.02 0.69
CA THR A 139 -11.78 -2.93 1.62
C THR A 139 -11.93 -2.32 3.00
N VAL A 140 -10.85 -1.76 3.57
CA VAL A 140 -10.91 -1.09 4.87
C VAL A 140 -11.87 0.10 4.84
N TRP A 141 -11.81 0.94 3.81
CA TRP A 141 -12.71 2.07 3.66
C TRP A 141 -14.18 1.61 3.59
N LEU A 142 -14.51 0.61 2.78
CA LEU A 142 -15.86 0.05 2.66
C LEU A 142 -16.35 -0.53 3.98
N MET A 143 -15.50 -1.25 4.72
CA MET A 143 -15.85 -1.79 6.03
C MET A 143 -16.10 -0.68 7.06
N ILE A 144 -15.31 0.38 7.06
CA ILE A 144 -15.56 1.56 7.90
C ILE A 144 -16.89 2.24 7.52
N ARG A 145 -17.16 2.38 6.21
CA ARG A 145 -18.43 2.92 5.71
C ARG A 145 -19.61 2.07 6.17
N TYR A 146 -19.50 0.75 6.11
CA TYR A 146 -20.52 -0.16 6.63
C TYR A 146 -20.71 0.02 8.15
N VAL A 147 -19.64 0.05 8.94
CA VAL A 147 -19.71 0.26 10.40
C VAL A 147 -20.38 1.60 10.75
N ASN A 148 -20.14 2.64 9.95
CA ASN A 148 -20.70 3.98 10.19
C ASN A 148 -22.13 4.17 9.68
N THR A 149 -22.56 3.44 8.65
CA THR A 149 -23.84 3.67 7.98
C THR A 149 -24.82 2.50 8.02
N THR A 150 -24.34 1.30 8.33
CA THR A 150 -25.07 0.03 8.27
C THR A 150 -25.66 -0.31 6.89
N SER A 151 -25.27 0.39 5.83
CA SER A 151 -25.77 0.16 4.47
C SER A 151 -25.18 -1.11 3.86
N VAL A 152 -26.04 -2.07 3.52
CA VAL A 152 -25.66 -3.39 2.97
C VAL A 152 -24.93 -3.30 1.63
N VAL A 153 -25.07 -2.21 0.88
CA VAL A 153 -24.33 -1.97 -0.37
C VAL A 153 -22.83 -2.06 -0.12
N TYR A 154 -22.35 -1.58 1.03
CA TYR A 154 -20.93 -1.67 1.38
C TYR A 154 -20.46 -3.10 1.65
N LEU A 155 -21.33 -4.02 2.08
CA LEU A 155 -20.95 -5.44 2.22
C LEU A 155 -20.74 -6.09 0.85
N TYR A 156 -21.67 -5.90 -0.08
CA TYR A 156 -21.52 -6.44 -1.44
C TYR A 156 -20.35 -5.79 -2.18
N ALA A 157 -20.16 -4.48 -2.03
CA ALA A 157 -18.97 -3.81 -2.57
C ALA A 157 -17.68 -4.38 -1.99
N THR A 158 -17.64 -4.68 -0.68
CA THR A 158 -16.49 -5.37 -0.06
C THR A 158 -16.28 -6.75 -0.69
N GLY A 159 -17.33 -7.54 -0.87
CA GLY A 159 -17.23 -8.84 -1.55
C GLY A 159 -16.66 -8.74 -2.96
N ALA A 160 -17.15 -7.78 -3.76
CA ALA A 160 -16.64 -7.53 -5.10
C ALA A 160 -15.15 -7.16 -5.10
N VAL A 161 -14.76 -6.24 -4.20
CA VAL A 161 -13.37 -5.78 -4.05
C VAL A 161 -12.45 -6.90 -3.57
N VAL A 162 -12.90 -7.76 -2.65
CA VAL A 162 -12.14 -8.93 -2.22
C VAL A 162 -11.92 -9.89 -3.38
N GLY A 163 -12.95 -10.17 -4.18
CA GLY A 163 -12.84 -11.02 -5.38
C GLY A 163 -11.84 -10.47 -6.40
N LEU A 164 -11.91 -9.16 -6.71
CA LEU A 164 -10.95 -8.50 -7.60
C LEU A 164 -9.53 -8.44 -7.01
N GLY A 165 -9.41 -8.26 -5.70
CA GLY A 165 -8.13 -8.31 -5.00
C GLY A 165 -7.49 -9.69 -5.08
N MET A 166 -8.28 -10.76 -4.96
CA MET A 166 -7.83 -12.14 -5.18
C MET A 166 -7.36 -12.38 -6.63
N LEU A 167 -8.00 -11.74 -7.61
CA LEU A 167 -7.54 -11.73 -9.01
C LEU A 167 -6.30 -10.87 -9.25
N THR A 168 -5.79 -10.16 -8.23
CA THR A 168 -4.57 -9.35 -8.29
C THR A 168 -3.42 -10.01 -7.54
N LYS A 169 -3.66 -10.45 -6.30
CA LYS A 169 -2.67 -11.12 -5.48
C LYS A 169 -3.36 -11.95 -4.39
N TYR A 170 -2.89 -13.18 -4.17
CA TYR A 170 -3.48 -14.08 -3.17
C TYR A 170 -3.28 -13.60 -1.72
N THR A 171 -2.40 -12.61 -1.49
CA THR A 171 -2.24 -11.94 -0.19
C THR A 171 -3.54 -11.30 0.31
N MET A 172 -4.46 -10.96 -0.59
CA MET A 172 -5.80 -10.47 -0.27
C MET A 172 -6.60 -11.47 0.60
N ALA A 173 -6.43 -12.78 0.42
CA ALA A 173 -7.11 -13.79 1.22
C ALA A 173 -6.72 -13.68 2.70
N PHE A 174 -5.41 -13.60 2.97
CA PHE A 174 -4.88 -13.54 4.33
C PHE A 174 -5.27 -12.25 5.04
N PHE A 175 -5.27 -11.12 4.31
CA PHE A 175 -5.75 -9.86 4.86
C PHE A 175 -7.26 -9.89 5.16
N THR A 176 -8.07 -10.44 4.25
CA THR A 176 -9.52 -10.59 4.45
C THR A 176 -9.83 -11.49 5.64
N LEU A 177 -9.12 -12.62 5.78
CA LEU A 177 -9.26 -13.50 6.94
C LEU A 177 -8.87 -12.79 8.23
N SER A 178 -7.79 -12.01 8.22
CA SER A 178 -7.37 -11.19 9.36
C SER A 178 -8.44 -10.17 9.77
N LEU A 179 -9.12 -9.54 8.80
CA LEU A 179 -10.26 -8.67 9.05
C LEU A 179 -11.45 -9.43 9.64
N ILE A 180 -11.79 -10.61 9.11
CA ILE A 180 -12.89 -11.43 9.63
C ILE A 180 -12.63 -11.82 11.08
N ILE A 181 -11.43 -12.32 11.40
CA ILE A 181 -11.04 -12.68 12.77
C ILE A 181 -11.05 -11.43 13.67
N GLY A 182 -10.51 -10.31 13.18
CA GLY A 182 -10.55 -9.03 13.88
C GLY A 182 -11.98 -8.59 14.21
N ILE A 183 -12.91 -8.73 13.27
CA ILE A 183 -14.34 -8.40 13.47
C ILE A 183 -14.95 -9.37 14.48
N LEU A 184 -14.67 -10.67 14.36
CA LEU A 184 -15.20 -11.74 15.21
C LEU A 184 -14.88 -11.52 16.69
N ILE A 185 -13.65 -11.09 17.01
CA ILE A 185 -13.26 -10.85 18.40
C ILE A 185 -13.60 -9.43 18.89
N SER A 186 -13.98 -8.53 17.99
CA SER A 186 -14.37 -7.16 18.32
C SER A 186 -15.85 -7.04 18.72
N LYS A 187 -16.23 -5.83 19.17
CA LYS A 187 -17.64 -5.48 19.40
C LYS A 187 -18.50 -5.51 18.11
N GLN A 188 -17.86 -5.58 16.94
CA GLN A 188 -18.52 -5.64 15.64
C GLN A 188 -18.84 -7.06 15.17
N ARG A 189 -18.66 -8.10 16.00
CA ARG A 189 -18.92 -9.51 15.61
C ARG A 189 -20.30 -9.78 15.00
N LYS A 190 -21.32 -8.99 15.38
CA LYS A 190 -22.68 -9.08 14.82
C LYS A 190 -22.73 -8.89 13.30
N ILE A 191 -21.75 -8.20 12.72
CA ILE A 191 -21.63 -8.01 11.27
C ILE A 191 -21.56 -9.35 10.55
N LEU A 192 -20.80 -10.33 11.09
CA LEU A 192 -20.58 -11.63 10.47
C LEU A 192 -21.85 -12.49 10.39
N PHE A 193 -22.84 -12.20 11.23
CA PHE A 193 -24.14 -12.89 11.25
C PHE A 193 -25.19 -12.18 10.37
N ASN A 194 -24.83 -11.11 9.67
CA ASN A 194 -25.71 -10.50 8.69
C ASN A 194 -25.80 -11.42 7.46
N LYS A 195 -27.01 -11.83 7.06
CA LYS A 195 -27.26 -12.66 5.87
C LYS A 195 -26.60 -12.13 4.58
N HIS A 196 -26.42 -10.82 4.48
CA HIS A 196 -25.75 -10.20 3.32
C HIS A 196 -24.25 -10.48 3.26
N VAL A 197 -23.61 -10.92 4.35
CA VAL A 197 -22.21 -11.39 4.34
C VAL A 197 -22.06 -12.66 3.50
N LEU A 198 -23.04 -13.58 3.53
CA LEU A 198 -23.04 -14.74 2.64
C LEU A 198 -23.14 -14.31 1.17
N GLY A 199 -23.97 -13.31 0.88
CA GLY A 199 -24.07 -12.73 -0.46
C GLY A 199 -22.77 -12.06 -0.92
N ALA A 200 -22.09 -11.34 -0.03
CA ALA A 200 -20.78 -10.75 -0.31
C ALA A 200 -19.70 -11.82 -0.55
N PHE A 201 -19.69 -12.89 0.25
CA PHE A 201 -18.80 -14.03 0.07
C PHE A 201 -19.03 -14.74 -1.26
N ALA A 202 -20.30 -15.03 -1.60
CA ALA A 202 -20.65 -15.65 -2.87
C ALA A 202 -20.21 -14.78 -4.06
N LEU A 203 -20.39 -13.46 -3.98
CA LEU A 203 -19.92 -12.54 -5.02
C LEU A 203 -18.39 -12.55 -5.15
N ALA A 204 -17.65 -12.50 -4.04
CA ALA A 204 -16.19 -12.60 -4.05
C ALA A 204 -15.73 -13.92 -4.71
N PHE A 205 -16.37 -15.03 -4.34
CA PHE A 205 -16.07 -16.35 -4.89
C PHE A 205 -16.35 -16.43 -6.39
N ILE A 206 -17.51 -15.95 -6.85
CA ILE A 206 -17.87 -15.96 -8.28
C ILE A 206 -16.86 -15.16 -9.11
N LEU A 207 -16.42 -13.99 -8.63
CA LEU A 207 -15.43 -13.18 -9.33
C LEU A 207 -14.05 -13.85 -9.37
N PHE A 208 -13.65 -14.53 -8.29
CA PHE A 208 -12.36 -15.24 -8.23
C PHE A 208 -12.38 -16.59 -8.98
N LEU A 209 -13.55 -17.19 -9.17
CA LEU A 209 -13.73 -18.53 -9.71
C LEU A 209 -12.98 -18.79 -11.04
N PRO A 210 -12.95 -17.89 -12.03
CA PRO A 210 -12.22 -18.13 -13.28
C PRO A 210 -10.73 -18.43 -13.04
N ASN A 211 -10.08 -17.72 -12.13
CA ASN A 211 -8.68 -17.97 -11.78
C ASN A 211 -8.50 -19.31 -11.07
N LEU A 212 -9.43 -19.66 -10.16
CA LEU A 212 -9.38 -20.95 -9.46
C LEU A 212 -9.53 -22.13 -10.42
N VAL A 213 -10.47 -22.04 -11.37
CA VAL A 213 -10.66 -23.06 -12.42
C VAL A 213 -9.42 -23.16 -13.31
N TRP A 214 -8.82 -22.03 -13.66
CA TRP A 214 -7.58 -22.00 -14.43
C TRP A 214 -6.43 -22.68 -13.70
N GLN A 215 -6.22 -22.35 -12.41
CA GLN A 215 -5.19 -22.98 -11.59
C GLN A 215 -5.40 -24.50 -11.51
N TRP A 216 -6.64 -24.95 -11.30
CA TRP A 216 -6.96 -26.38 -11.24
C TRP A 216 -6.64 -27.10 -12.57
N LYS A 217 -7.06 -26.53 -13.71
CA LYS A 217 -6.78 -27.10 -15.05
C LYS A 217 -5.29 -27.17 -15.37
N ASN A 218 -4.48 -26.27 -14.81
CA ASN A 218 -3.04 -26.21 -15.02
C ASN A 218 -2.23 -26.89 -13.91
N HIS A 219 -2.88 -27.66 -13.02
CA HIS A 219 -2.23 -28.38 -11.92
C HIS A 219 -1.56 -27.49 -10.87
N PHE A 220 -2.16 -26.34 -10.56
CA PHE A 220 -1.74 -25.38 -9.54
C PHE A 220 -0.27 -24.94 -9.63
N PRO A 221 0.17 -24.35 -10.76
CA PRO A 221 1.55 -23.89 -10.95
C PRO A 221 2.00 -22.89 -9.87
N VAL A 222 1.06 -22.16 -9.26
CA VAL A 222 1.33 -21.28 -8.12
C VAL A 222 1.95 -22.01 -6.92
N ILE A 223 1.56 -23.26 -6.65
CA ILE A 223 2.09 -24.01 -5.50
C ILE A 223 3.58 -24.29 -5.75
N ASN A 224 3.94 -24.72 -6.96
CA ASN A 224 5.32 -24.97 -7.33
C ASN A 224 6.16 -23.70 -7.25
N HIS A 225 5.63 -22.58 -7.77
CA HIS A 225 6.28 -21.28 -7.65
C HIS A 225 6.47 -20.85 -6.20
N MET A 226 5.50 -21.07 -5.31
CA MET A 226 5.62 -20.69 -3.91
C MET A 226 6.62 -21.54 -3.14
N ASN A 227 6.72 -22.83 -3.48
CA ASN A 227 7.77 -23.70 -2.94
C ASN A 227 9.16 -23.25 -3.40
N GLU A 228 9.31 -22.92 -4.68
CA GLU A 228 10.56 -22.41 -5.27
C GLU A 228 10.94 -21.05 -4.65
N LEU A 229 10.00 -20.12 -4.54
CA LEU A 229 10.22 -18.81 -3.93
C LEU A 229 10.64 -18.93 -2.47
N LYS A 230 10.02 -19.85 -1.73
CA LYS A 230 10.38 -20.11 -0.34
C LYS A 230 11.81 -20.61 -0.23
N ALA A 231 12.17 -21.63 -1.01
CA ALA A 231 13.49 -22.26 -0.98
C ALA A 231 14.64 -21.36 -1.48
N THR A 232 14.36 -20.42 -2.40
CA THR A 232 15.39 -19.62 -3.07
C THR A 232 15.47 -18.17 -2.60
N GLN A 233 14.42 -17.61 -1.99
CA GLN A 233 14.40 -16.19 -1.63
C GLN A 233 13.93 -15.93 -0.20
N LEU A 234 12.88 -16.60 0.28
CA LEU A 234 12.26 -16.25 1.57
C LEU A 234 12.96 -16.87 2.78
N ASP A 235 13.48 -18.09 2.68
CA ASP A 235 14.12 -18.77 3.82
C ASP A 235 15.43 -18.09 4.29
N TYR A 236 15.99 -17.18 3.49
CA TYR A 236 17.14 -16.36 3.86
C TYR A 236 16.76 -15.14 4.72
N LEU A 237 15.49 -14.76 4.78
CA LEU A 237 15.02 -13.61 5.57
C LEU A 237 14.81 -14.02 7.02
N ARG A 238 15.56 -13.40 7.94
CA ARG A 238 15.38 -13.67 9.36
C ARG A 238 14.15 -12.93 9.88
N PRO A 239 13.34 -13.51 10.80
CA PRO A 239 12.16 -12.84 11.35
C PRO A 239 12.47 -11.44 11.95
N ILE A 240 13.65 -11.29 12.58
CA ILE A 240 14.09 -9.99 13.10
C ILE A 240 14.31 -8.95 12.00
N GLU A 241 14.80 -9.35 10.83
CA GLU A 241 15.00 -8.45 9.69
C GLU A 241 13.67 -7.97 9.14
N PHE A 242 12.66 -8.83 9.07
CA PHE A 242 11.31 -8.43 8.70
C PHE A 242 10.78 -7.33 9.63
N ILE A 243 10.90 -7.52 10.95
CA ILE A 243 10.45 -6.54 11.96
C ILE A 243 11.20 -5.21 11.79
N MET A 244 12.53 -5.26 11.65
CA MET A 244 13.34 -4.05 11.46
C MET A 244 12.99 -3.33 10.16
N GLN A 245 12.78 -4.08 9.06
CA GLN A 245 12.36 -3.52 7.78
C GLN A 245 11.01 -2.81 7.92
N GLN A 246 10.02 -3.37 8.62
CA GLN A 246 8.73 -2.71 8.84
C GLN A 246 8.86 -1.35 9.55
N VAL A 247 9.90 -1.15 10.37
CA VAL A 247 10.18 0.15 11.01
C VAL A 247 10.93 1.08 10.04
N MET A 248 11.96 0.56 9.37
CA MET A 248 12.88 1.34 8.54
C MET A 248 12.23 1.87 7.27
N VAL A 249 11.35 1.09 6.61
CA VAL A 249 10.72 1.48 5.34
C VAL A 249 9.72 2.63 5.47
N HIS A 250 9.41 3.09 6.69
CA HIS A 250 8.58 4.28 6.90
C HIS A 250 9.38 5.51 7.36
N GLY A 251 10.66 5.36 7.73
CA GLY A 251 11.47 6.46 8.28
C GLY A 251 10.76 7.16 9.43
N VAL A 252 10.73 8.51 9.44
CA VAL A 252 10.05 9.26 10.51
C VAL A 252 8.52 9.18 10.46
N ALA A 253 7.94 8.71 9.36
CA ALA A 253 6.51 8.43 9.27
C ALA A 253 6.08 7.28 10.21
N LEU A 254 7.05 6.52 10.73
CA LEU A 254 6.88 5.55 11.82
C LEU A 254 6.01 6.08 12.95
N PHE A 255 6.33 7.28 13.45
CA PHE A 255 5.65 7.83 14.62
C PHE A 255 4.17 8.09 14.36
N VAL A 256 3.79 8.39 13.12
CA VAL A 256 2.39 8.62 12.74
C VAL A 256 1.63 7.31 12.68
N TRP A 257 2.12 6.31 11.96
CA TRP A 257 1.39 5.03 11.86
C TRP A 257 1.38 4.30 13.21
N LEU A 258 2.47 4.37 13.99
CA LEU A 258 2.54 3.73 15.32
C LEU A 258 1.58 4.40 16.31
N ALA A 259 1.50 5.74 16.31
CA ALA A 259 0.48 6.45 17.08
C ALA A 259 -0.93 6.02 16.66
N GLY A 260 -1.18 5.83 15.37
CA GLY A 260 -2.46 5.34 14.84
C GLY A 260 -2.80 3.92 15.29
N PHE A 261 -1.83 3.02 15.26
CA PHE A 261 -1.96 1.65 15.77
C PHE A 261 -2.32 1.63 17.25
N ILE A 262 -1.57 2.37 18.08
CA ILE A 262 -1.84 2.51 19.52
C ILE A 262 -3.23 3.11 19.77
N PHE A 263 -3.61 4.15 19.02
CA PHE A 263 -4.93 4.76 19.17
C PHE A 263 -6.07 3.82 18.76
N LEU A 264 -5.89 3.02 17.71
CA LEU A 264 -6.89 2.02 17.32
C LEU A 264 -7.08 0.97 18.41
N LEU A 265 -6.01 0.53 19.08
CA LEU A 265 -6.07 -0.45 20.17
C LEU A 265 -6.76 0.12 21.41
N PHE A 266 -6.35 1.31 21.86
CA PHE A 266 -6.67 1.77 23.22
C PHE A 266 -7.64 2.96 23.29
N SER A 267 -7.84 3.70 22.20
CA SER A 267 -8.70 4.89 22.25
C SER A 267 -10.17 4.52 22.31
N PHE A 268 -10.86 5.03 23.35
CA PHE A 268 -12.31 4.92 23.44
C PHE A 268 -13.03 5.51 22.21
N SER A 269 -12.46 6.56 21.60
CA SER A 269 -13.05 7.20 20.43
C SER A 269 -13.00 6.35 19.16
N LEU A 270 -12.06 5.41 19.08
CA LEU A 270 -11.91 4.48 17.96
C LEU A 270 -12.34 3.05 18.30
N ARG A 271 -12.99 2.83 19.44
CA ARG A 271 -13.45 1.50 19.90
C ARG A 271 -14.26 0.71 18.88
N LYS A 272 -14.97 1.40 17.97
CA LYS A 272 -15.76 0.76 16.90
C LYS A 272 -14.88 0.13 15.81
N PHE A 273 -13.62 0.55 15.71
CA PHE A 273 -12.67 0.21 14.65
C PHE A 273 -11.46 -0.59 15.16
N GLN A 274 -11.49 -1.06 16.42
CA GLN A 274 -10.43 -1.88 17.02
C GLN A 274 -10.09 -3.14 16.20
N PHE A 275 -11.07 -3.67 15.45
CA PHE A 275 -10.85 -4.81 14.55
C PHE A 275 -9.76 -4.56 13.50
N LEU A 276 -9.49 -3.30 13.12
CA LEU A 276 -8.43 -2.94 12.19
C LEU A 276 -7.04 -3.15 12.79
N ALA A 277 -6.83 -2.80 14.06
CA ALA A 277 -5.57 -3.06 14.75
C ALA A 277 -5.35 -4.56 14.98
N VAL A 278 -6.40 -5.30 15.31
CA VAL A 278 -6.32 -6.77 15.39
C VAL A 278 -5.96 -7.36 14.02
N ALA A 279 -6.63 -6.94 12.95
CA ALA A 279 -6.33 -7.41 11.61
C ALA A 279 -4.88 -7.13 11.22
N TYR A 280 -4.35 -5.94 11.56
CA TYR A 280 -2.94 -5.60 11.37
C TYR A 280 -2.01 -6.56 12.13
N ILE A 281 -2.29 -6.84 13.42
CA ILE A 281 -1.48 -7.78 14.21
C ILE A 281 -1.48 -9.16 13.55
N LEU A 282 -2.65 -9.66 13.15
CA LEU A 282 -2.79 -11.00 12.57
C LEU A 282 -2.04 -11.13 11.24
N ILE A 283 -2.20 -10.17 10.32
CA ILE A 283 -1.49 -10.21 9.03
C ILE A 283 0.01 -9.99 9.21
N PHE A 284 0.43 -9.15 10.16
CA PHE A 284 1.83 -8.97 10.51
C PHE A 284 2.44 -10.28 11.02
N LEU A 285 1.79 -10.96 11.97
CA LEU A 285 2.27 -12.22 12.52
C LEU A 285 2.29 -13.34 11.47
N PHE A 286 1.27 -13.39 10.62
CA PHE A 286 1.23 -14.33 9.50
C PHE A 286 2.40 -14.12 8.54
N LEU A 287 2.66 -12.89 8.11
CA LEU A 287 3.78 -12.58 7.21
C LEU A 287 5.14 -12.78 7.88
N LEU A 288 5.25 -12.49 9.18
CA LEU A 288 6.44 -12.78 9.97
C LEU A 288 6.76 -14.28 9.98
N GLN A 289 5.74 -15.13 10.16
CA GLN A 289 5.91 -16.58 10.17
C GLN A 289 6.24 -17.15 8.79
N MET A 290 5.75 -16.51 7.72
CA MET A 290 5.96 -16.95 6.34
C MET A 290 7.21 -16.35 5.69
N ASN A 291 8.07 -15.67 6.47
CA ASN A 291 9.23 -14.93 5.96
C ASN A 291 8.88 -14.01 4.79
N GLY A 292 7.71 -13.35 4.85
CA GLY A 292 7.19 -12.54 3.75
C GLY A 292 8.08 -11.34 3.45
N LYS A 293 8.11 -10.88 2.19
CA LYS A 293 8.81 -9.64 1.83
C LYS A 293 8.12 -8.44 2.48
N ASN A 294 8.90 -7.41 2.84
CA ASN A 294 8.40 -6.26 3.59
C ASN A 294 7.18 -5.57 2.97
N TYR A 295 7.16 -5.44 1.64
CA TYR A 295 6.11 -4.76 0.89
C TYR A 295 4.78 -5.53 0.85
N TYR A 296 4.74 -6.79 1.31
CA TYR A 296 3.49 -7.56 1.42
C TYR A 296 2.54 -6.97 2.47
N LEU A 297 3.05 -6.19 3.44
CA LEU A 297 2.23 -5.57 4.48
C LEU A 297 1.75 -4.16 4.12
N PHE A 298 2.25 -3.57 3.03
CA PHE A 298 2.02 -2.15 2.71
C PHE A 298 0.53 -1.80 2.60
N GLY A 299 -0.34 -2.71 2.16
CA GLY A 299 -1.80 -2.46 2.11
C GLY A 299 -2.45 -2.19 3.47
N ALA A 300 -1.82 -2.59 4.58
CA ALA A 300 -2.36 -2.45 5.94
C ALA A 300 -1.93 -1.16 6.65
N TYR A 301 -0.92 -0.44 6.16
CA TYR A 301 -0.44 0.80 6.77
C TYR A 301 -1.35 2.04 6.57
N PRO A 302 -2.08 2.21 5.45
CA PRO A 302 -2.88 3.40 5.21
C PRO A 302 -3.96 3.64 6.27
N MET A 303 -4.57 2.58 6.80
CA MET A 303 -5.52 2.70 7.92
C MET A 303 -4.84 3.16 9.23
N LEU A 304 -3.57 2.79 9.43
CA LEU A 304 -2.77 3.23 10.57
C LEU A 304 -2.33 4.68 10.43
N PHE A 305 -1.91 5.11 9.23
CA PHE A 305 -1.65 6.53 8.94
C PHE A 305 -2.89 7.40 9.17
N ALA A 306 -4.06 6.95 8.70
CA ALA A 306 -5.31 7.66 8.91
C ALA A 306 -5.69 7.77 10.40
N ALA A 307 -5.56 6.68 11.15
CA ALA A 307 -5.75 6.69 12.60
C ALA A 307 -4.71 7.56 13.32
N GLY A 308 -3.47 7.59 12.83
CA GLY A 308 -2.37 8.40 13.36
C GLY A 308 -2.60 9.89 13.21
N GLY A 309 -3.05 10.32 12.03
CA GLY A 309 -3.49 11.70 11.81
C GLY A 309 -4.59 12.11 12.81
N TYR A 310 -5.56 11.23 13.04
CA TYR A 310 -6.61 11.47 14.02
C TYR A 310 -6.09 11.46 15.47
N ALA A 311 -5.15 10.59 15.81
CA ALA A 311 -4.51 10.52 17.12
C ALA A 311 -3.80 11.85 17.45
N PHE A 312 -2.92 12.32 16.57
CA PHE A 312 -2.26 13.62 16.77
C PHE A 312 -3.23 14.78 16.80
N GLN A 313 -4.34 14.73 16.05
CA GLN A 313 -5.38 15.75 16.16
C GLN A 313 -6.00 15.81 17.58
N LYS A 314 -6.16 14.66 18.24
CA LYS A 314 -6.67 14.60 19.61
C LYS A 314 -5.63 15.04 20.63
N LEU A 315 -4.38 14.58 20.47
CA LEU A 315 -3.27 14.94 21.34
C LEU A 315 -2.97 16.45 21.28
N LEU A 316 -3.08 17.05 20.10
CA LEU A 316 -2.80 18.47 19.84
C LEU A 316 -4.09 19.31 19.76
N LYS A 317 -5.12 18.94 20.51
CA LYS A 317 -6.42 19.64 20.49
C LYS A 317 -6.29 21.11 20.90
N THR A 318 -5.49 21.40 21.92
CA THR A 318 -5.23 22.74 22.48
C THR A 318 -4.01 23.43 21.87
N ALA A 319 -3.24 22.74 21.03
CA ALA A 319 -2.07 23.30 20.37
C ALA A 319 -2.46 24.42 19.37
N ASN A 320 -1.62 25.45 19.30
CA ASN A 320 -1.72 26.48 18.28
C ASN A 320 -1.36 25.94 16.88
N ASN A 321 -1.58 26.74 15.84
CA ASN A 321 -1.29 26.35 14.46
C ASN A 321 0.22 26.17 14.21
N GLY A 322 1.09 26.89 14.93
CA GLY A 322 2.54 26.77 14.81
C GLY A 322 3.05 25.39 15.23
N LEU A 323 2.63 24.89 16.40
CA LEU A 323 3.01 23.56 16.87
C LEU A 323 2.45 22.45 15.96
N ARG A 324 1.22 22.62 15.45
CA ARG A 324 0.65 21.69 14.46
C ARG A 324 1.48 21.65 13.17
N ALA A 325 1.89 22.80 12.66
CA ALA A 325 2.76 22.87 11.48
C ALA A 325 4.12 22.22 11.77
N ALA A 326 4.71 22.49 12.93
CA ALA A 326 5.98 21.89 13.35
C ALA A 326 5.91 20.35 13.40
N VAL A 327 4.80 19.78 13.90
CA VAL A 327 4.59 18.32 13.93
C VAL A 327 4.47 17.73 12.53
N VAL A 328 3.77 18.41 11.61
CA VAL A 328 3.71 17.97 10.21
C VAL A 328 5.11 18.00 9.59
N ILE A 329 5.87 19.08 9.78
CA ILE A 329 7.24 19.21 9.26
C ILE A 329 8.15 18.12 9.84
N LEU A 330 8.09 17.87 11.15
CA LEU A 330 8.90 16.87 11.83
C LEU A 330 8.71 15.46 11.24
N PHE A 331 7.48 15.08 10.90
CA PHE A 331 7.16 13.75 10.37
C PHE A 331 7.11 13.66 8.84
N THR A 332 7.58 14.70 8.14
CA THR A 332 7.58 14.73 6.66
C THR A 332 8.92 15.16 6.08
N LEU A 333 9.55 16.20 6.64
CA LEU A 333 10.78 16.79 6.09
C LEU A 333 11.96 15.82 6.04
N PRO A 334 12.29 15.04 7.09
CA PRO A 334 13.42 14.10 7.03
C PRO A 334 13.27 13.06 5.91
N ASN A 335 12.04 12.56 5.73
CA ASN A 335 11.71 11.61 4.68
C ASN A 335 11.73 12.24 3.28
N LEU A 336 11.31 13.51 3.15
CA LEU A 336 11.42 14.28 1.91
C LEU A 336 12.88 14.47 1.49
N LEU A 337 13.81 14.67 2.43
CA LEU A 337 15.23 14.86 2.12
C LEU A 337 15.90 13.60 1.53
N ILE A 338 15.42 12.41 1.87
CA ILE A 338 15.92 11.14 1.32
C ILE A 338 15.12 10.68 0.08
N LEU A 339 14.17 11.48 -0.41
CA LEU A 339 13.30 11.11 -1.52
C LEU A 339 14.05 10.64 -2.79
N PRO A 340 15.17 11.27 -3.22
CA PRO A 340 15.90 10.82 -4.41
C PRO A 340 16.48 9.39 -4.32
N ILE A 341 16.67 8.88 -3.11
CA ILE A 341 17.18 7.51 -2.87
C ILE A 341 16.10 6.45 -3.13
N VAL A 342 14.83 6.82 -2.99
CA VAL A 342 13.69 5.88 -3.01
C VAL A 342 12.74 6.10 -4.16
N LEU A 343 12.73 7.30 -4.75
CA LEU A 343 11.97 7.64 -5.93
C LEU A 343 12.88 8.39 -6.93
N PRO A 344 12.93 8.00 -8.23
CA PRO A 344 13.76 8.61 -9.27
C PRO A 344 13.42 10.06 -9.66
N VAL A 345 13.33 10.99 -8.72
CA VAL A 345 12.95 12.39 -9.00
C VAL A 345 14.06 13.24 -9.61
N LEU A 346 15.28 12.71 -9.70
CA LEU A 346 16.46 13.37 -10.29
C LEU A 346 17.09 12.53 -11.42
N PRO A 347 17.71 13.16 -12.43
CA PRO A 347 18.54 12.47 -13.41
C PRO A 347 19.65 11.65 -12.76
N ILE A 348 20.03 10.53 -13.38
CA ILE A 348 20.93 9.53 -12.79
C ILE A 348 22.26 10.13 -12.27
N LYS A 349 22.87 11.07 -13.00
CA LYS A 349 24.11 11.73 -12.58
C LYS A 349 23.97 12.45 -11.23
N GLN A 350 22.83 13.11 -11.00
CA GLN A 350 22.54 13.83 -9.76
C GLN A 350 22.19 12.86 -8.63
N THR A 351 21.43 11.80 -8.95
CA THR A 351 21.13 10.72 -8.00
C THR A 351 22.40 10.02 -7.50
N LEU A 352 23.35 9.72 -8.37
CA LEU A 352 24.65 9.15 -7.98
C LEU A 352 25.44 10.10 -7.05
N ALA A 353 25.35 11.42 -7.26
CA ALA A 353 25.94 12.39 -6.36
C ALA A 353 25.28 12.38 -4.97
N VAL A 354 23.95 12.20 -4.91
CA VAL A 354 23.19 12.04 -3.65
C VAL A 354 23.60 10.75 -2.94
N PHE A 355 23.72 9.62 -3.64
CA PHE A 355 24.21 8.37 -3.06
C PHE A 355 25.64 8.51 -2.53
N LYS A 356 26.55 9.11 -3.31
CA LYS A 356 27.92 9.37 -2.85
C LYS A 356 27.95 10.26 -1.60
N PHE A 357 27.12 11.30 -1.55
CA PHE A 357 27.00 12.17 -0.38
C PHE A 357 26.47 11.41 0.84
N THR A 358 25.42 10.61 0.68
CA THR A 358 24.80 9.86 1.78
C THR A 358 25.67 8.71 2.27
N GLN A 359 26.36 7.99 1.39
CA GLN A 359 27.35 6.98 1.79
C GLN A 359 28.48 7.60 2.62
N LYS A 360 28.94 8.81 2.27
CA LYS A 360 30.01 9.52 3.00
C LYS A 360 29.55 10.07 4.35
N ASN A 361 28.36 10.67 4.42
CA ASN A 361 27.93 11.44 5.60
C ASN A 361 26.90 10.74 6.49
N LEU A 362 26.21 9.72 5.96
CA LEU A 362 25.12 8.99 6.62
C LEU A 362 25.36 7.47 6.47
N PRO A 363 26.42 6.92 7.10
CA PRO A 363 26.84 5.52 6.88
C PRO A 363 25.74 4.51 7.24
N PHE A 364 24.78 4.87 8.10
CA PHE A 364 23.63 4.03 8.42
C PHE A 364 22.66 3.83 7.23
N LEU A 365 22.78 4.59 6.13
CA LEU A 365 22.02 4.40 4.88
C LEU A 365 22.74 3.55 3.85
N SER A 366 23.99 3.13 4.11
CA SER A 366 24.79 2.31 3.17
C SER A 366 24.18 0.94 2.86
N PHE A 367 23.21 0.47 3.65
CA PHE A 367 22.46 -0.75 3.34
C PHE A 367 21.64 -0.61 2.04
N ALA A 368 21.22 0.61 1.68
CA ALA A 368 20.40 0.85 0.50
C ALA A 368 21.15 0.54 -0.81
N THR A 369 22.48 0.59 -0.81
CA THR A 369 23.32 0.35 -1.98
C THR A 369 24.02 -1.00 -1.96
N ARG A 370 23.66 -1.87 -1.00
CA ARG A 370 24.13 -3.26 -0.97
C ARG A 370 23.17 -4.13 -1.78
N TRP A 371 23.66 -4.73 -2.85
CA TRP A 371 22.84 -5.57 -3.73
C TRP A 371 22.78 -7.02 -3.19
N GLU A 372 21.98 -7.85 -3.85
CA GLU A 372 21.84 -9.28 -3.53
C GLU A 372 23.18 -10.05 -3.59
N ASP A 373 24.12 -9.59 -4.43
CA ASP A 373 25.50 -10.09 -4.52
C ASP A 373 26.37 -9.77 -3.28
N GLN A 374 25.78 -9.11 -2.28
CA GLN A 374 26.41 -8.68 -1.03
C GLN A 374 27.49 -7.60 -1.19
N GLN A 375 27.68 -7.05 -2.39
CA GLN A 375 28.63 -6.00 -2.69
C GLN A 375 27.99 -4.61 -2.60
N GLN A 376 28.83 -3.59 -2.44
CA GLN A 376 28.42 -2.20 -2.41
C GLN A 376 28.50 -1.59 -3.81
N HIS A 377 27.42 -0.96 -4.22
CA HIS A 377 27.27 -0.37 -5.54
C HIS A 377 27.05 1.15 -5.46
N ALA A 378 27.04 1.80 -6.63
CA ALA A 378 26.89 3.26 -6.70
C ALA A 378 25.43 3.73 -6.46
N THR A 379 24.45 2.83 -6.53
CA THR A 379 23.02 3.08 -6.37
C THR A 379 22.31 1.84 -5.84
N THR A 380 21.02 1.93 -5.52
CA THR A 380 20.16 0.78 -5.18
C THR A 380 20.06 -0.22 -6.35
N GLN A 381 19.80 -1.48 -6.03
CA GLN A 381 19.61 -2.52 -7.05
C GLN A 381 18.41 -2.20 -7.95
N ASP A 382 17.29 -1.75 -7.37
CA ASP A 382 16.12 -1.30 -8.13
C ASP A 382 16.47 -0.25 -9.20
N TYR A 383 17.38 0.69 -8.91
CA TYR A 383 17.79 1.70 -9.90
C TYR A 383 18.75 1.11 -10.92
N GLY A 384 19.66 0.22 -10.52
CA GLY A 384 20.53 -0.50 -11.45
C GLY A 384 19.72 -1.33 -12.46
N ASP A 385 18.68 -1.99 -11.96
CA ASP A 385 17.67 -2.73 -12.71
C ASP A 385 16.72 -1.83 -13.51
N MET A 386 17.00 -0.52 -13.60
CA MET A 386 16.38 0.46 -14.54
C MET A 386 17.28 0.87 -15.73
N PHE A 387 18.43 0.20 -15.93
CA PHE A 387 19.30 0.34 -17.09
C PHE A 387 19.74 -1.01 -17.69
N GLY A 388 20.00 -1.04 -19.01
CA GLY A 388 20.81 -2.09 -19.64
C GLY A 388 20.11 -3.16 -20.47
N TRP A 389 18.82 -3.01 -20.82
CA TRP A 389 18.14 -3.81 -21.86
C TRP A 389 17.95 -3.04 -23.15
#